data_AF-A0A957EJK4-F1
#
_entry.id   AF-A0A957EJK4-F1
#
_cell.length_a   1.000
_cell.length_b   1.000
_cell.length_c   1.000
_cell.angle_alpha   90.00
_cell.angle_beta   90.00
_cell.angle_gamma   90.00
#
_symmetry.space_group_name_H-M   'P 1'
#
loop_
_entity.id
_entity.type
_entity.pdbx_description
1 polymer ?
#
loop_
_entity_poly.entity_id
_entity_poly.type
_entity_poly.pdbx_seq_one_letter_code
_entity_poly.pdbx_strand_id
1 'polypeptide(L)'
;HCGGCMVGCRHNAKNTLDKNYLYLAEKWGAEVRAEANVRDIRPLYGPQPDQARYEVVYEKITDLVFKRQTALRARHVIVSAGVLGTVNLLLQCRDETKSLPLLSRRLGYMVRSNSEALIGVTARTDEQDFSQGVAISSHFWVDDVTSVEPVRFSPGSSFMRNLMLPLDALQGNSLLAHLGHTVLAGVKRPFDFLTVRLLPKWAEKNTVLLVMQTLDNRMSLRRGRSLWTLGKKGLVTERDPNQPIPTVVETGRKVLNSFAEKVNGVSWVGMNELMNKPNTAHILGGCGIGGNEANGVVDINHEVFNYPGLFVADASVIPANLGVNPSLTITAMTERAMSRIPKQAEAVTPAPLQKPEGLELVQGGNGRSPMKAFPFLLAFVPLTLFFLFKAFKR
;
A
#
# COMPACT_ATOMS: atom_id res chain seq x y z
N HIS A 1 3.92 -26.46 9.29
CA HIS A 1 3.84 -25.11 8.68
C HIS A 1 4.24 -24.06 9.70
N CYS A 2 4.97 -23.01 9.32
CA CYS A 2 5.66 -22.12 10.27
C CYS A 2 4.91 -20.85 10.69
N GLY A 3 3.66 -20.63 10.26
CA GLY A 3 2.85 -19.43 10.57
C GLY A 3 3.40 -18.07 10.06
N GLY A 4 4.58 -18.06 9.44
CA GLY A 4 5.35 -16.83 9.17
C GLY A 4 5.06 -16.14 7.84
N CYS A 5 3.96 -16.45 7.13
CA CYS A 5 3.77 -15.91 5.77
C CYS A 5 3.59 -14.39 5.75
N MET A 6 3.10 -13.78 6.84
CA MET A 6 2.90 -12.33 6.98
C MET A 6 4.19 -11.55 7.26
N VAL A 7 5.19 -12.20 7.87
CA VAL A 7 6.44 -11.57 8.31
C VAL A 7 7.68 -12.07 7.54
N GLY A 8 7.46 -12.89 6.52
CA GLY A 8 8.52 -13.54 5.74
C GLY A 8 8.71 -15.01 6.13
N CYS A 9 8.50 -15.91 5.16
CA CYS A 9 8.65 -17.34 5.38
C CYS A 9 10.13 -17.75 5.37
N ARG A 10 10.64 -18.21 6.52
CA ARG A 10 12.04 -18.64 6.70
C ARG A 10 12.37 -20.04 6.14
N HIS A 11 11.35 -20.81 5.77
CA HIS A 11 11.51 -22.20 5.32
C HIS A 11 11.41 -22.36 3.81
N ASN A 12 11.54 -21.26 3.07
CA ASN A 12 11.42 -21.24 1.61
C ASN A 12 10.07 -21.72 1.03
N ALA A 13 9.08 -22.05 1.86
CA ALA A 13 7.82 -22.67 1.43
C ALA A 13 6.82 -21.72 0.77
N LYS A 14 6.95 -20.40 0.98
CA LYS A 14 6.09 -19.40 0.33
C LYS A 14 6.64 -19.11 -1.07
N ASN A 15 5.80 -19.31 -2.09
CA ASN A 15 6.09 -18.99 -3.50
C ASN A 15 5.97 -17.47 -3.74
N THR A 16 6.96 -16.72 -3.27
CA THR A 16 7.05 -15.26 -3.40
C THR A 16 7.51 -14.84 -4.80
N LEU A 17 7.32 -13.56 -5.15
CA LEU A 17 7.56 -13.07 -6.52
C LEU A 17 9.02 -13.21 -6.98
N ASP A 18 9.97 -13.07 -6.05
CA ASP A 18 11.40 -13.32 -6.21
C ASP A 18 11.74 -14.78 -6.59
N LYS A 19 10.81 -15.72 -6.36
CA LYS A 19 10.98 -17.15 -6.68
C LYS A 19 10.19 -17.60 -7.90
N ASN A 20 9.33 -16.73 -8.45
CA ASN A 20 8.54 -17.02 -9.64
C ASN A 20 8.72 -15.96 -10.72
N TYR A 21 7.82 -15.00 -10.86
CA TYR A 21 7.80 -14.00 -11.92
C TYR A 21 9.10 -13.21 -12.05
N LEU A 22 9.69 -12.73 -10.94
CA LEU A 22 10.96 -12.01 -11.02
C LEU A 22 12.11 -12.94 -11.42
N TYR A 23 12.15 -14.15 -10.85
CA TYR A 23 13.14 -15.16 -11.22
C TYR A 23 13.08 -15.52 -12.71
N LEU A 24 11.87 -15.69 -13.26
CA LEU A 24 11.66 -15.97 -14.68
C LEU A 24 12.01 -14.75 -15.55
N ALA A 25 11.65 -13.55 -15.12
CA ALA A 25 11.97 -12.32 -15.83
C ALA A 25 13.49 -12.10 -15.93
N GLU A 26 14.23 -12.28 -14.85
CA GLU A 26 15.70 -12.19 -14.85
C GLU A 26 16.34 -13.24 -15.77
N LYS A 27 15.81 -14.47 -15.78
CA LYS A 27 16.23 -15.51 -16.75
C LYS A 27 16.00 -15.13 -18.20
N TRP A 28 15.04 -14.24 -18.47
CA TRP A 28 14.76 -13.72 -19.82
C TRP A 28 15.42 -12.36 -20.08
N GLY A 29 16.37 -11.95 -19.23
CA GLY A 29 17.20 -10.77 -19.45
C GLY A 29 16.67 -9.48 -18.81
N ALA A 30 15.63 -9.54 -17.99
CA ALA A 30 15.23 -8.38 -17.19
C ALA A 30 16.31 -8.06 -16.14
N GLU A 31 16.59 -6.77 -15.94
CA GLU A 31 17.53 -6.30 -14.92
C GLU A 31 16.76 -5.70 -13.74
N VAL A 32 16.98 -6.24 -12.53
CA VAL A 32 16.40 -5.68 -11.30
C VAL A 32 17.37 -4.69 -10.67
N ARG A 33 16.99 -3.41 -10.65
CA ARG A 33 17.76 -2.34 -9.97
C ARG A 33 17.13 -2.00 -8.63
N ALA A 34 17.59 -2.68 -7.58
CA ALA A 34 17.16 -2.40 -6.22
C ALA A 34 17.53 -0.97 -5.78
N GLU A 35 16.83 -0.47 -4.76
CA GLU A 35 17.06 0.85 -4.14
C GLU A 35 16.85 2.06 -5.07
N ALA A 36 16.33 1.85 -6.28
CA ALA A 36 16.01 2.88 -7.24
C ALA A 36 14.58 3.41 -7.02
N ASN A 37 14.45 4.57 -6.40
CA ASN A 37 13.16 5.21 -6.17
C ASN A 37 12.83 6.21 -7.27
N VAL A 38 11.87 5.87 -8.13
CA VAL A 38 11.41 6.73 -9.23
C VAL A 38 10.73 7.99 -8.66
N ARG A 39 11.12 9.16 -9.17
CA ARG A 39 10.62 10.46 -8.75
C ARG A 39 9.90 11.22 -9.86
N ASP A 40 10.15 10.90 -11.12
CA ASP A 40 9.56 11.62 -12.26
C ASP A 40 9.55 10.73 -13.51
N ILE A 41 8.54 10.92 -14.36
CA ILE A 41 8.45 10.29 -15.69
C ILE A 41 8.19 11.42 -16.69
N ARG A 42 9.07 11.58 -17.67
CA ARG A 42 9.04 12.69 -18.62
C ARG A 42 8.88 12.18 -20.04
N PRO A 43 7.84 12.59 -20.78
CA PRO A 43 7.74 12.31 -22.20
C PRO A 43 8.86 12.99 -22.98
N LEU A 44 9.41 12.29 -23.96
CA LEU A 44 10.39 12.79 -24.92
C LEU A 44 9.69 12.93 -26.28
N TYR A 45 9.41 14.17 -26.66
CA TYR A 45 8.71 14.48 -27.90
C TYR A 45 9.67 14.59 -29.09
N GLY A 46 9.18 14.20 -30.26
CA GLY A 46 9.97 14.21 -31.50
C GLY A 46 11.00 13.09 -31.56
N PRO A 47 11.71 12.96 -32.70
CA PRO A 47 12.65 11.87 -32.94
C PRO A 47 13.81 11.89 -31.93
N GLN A 48 14.14 10.72 -31.40
CA GLN A 48 15.24 10.52 -30.46
C GLN A 48 16.26 9.54 -31.06
N PRO A 49 17.59 9.74 -30.86
CA PRO A 49 18.61 8.86 -31.41
C PRO A 49 18.49 7.39 -30.97
N ASP A 50 18.07 7.17 -29.73
CA ASP A 50 17.84 5.84 -29.13
C ASP A 50 16.37 5.38 -29.25
N GLN A 51 15.55 6.15 -29.97
CA GLN A 51 14.12 5.92 -30.16
C GLN A 51 13.33 5.93 -28.85
N ALA A 52 13.90 6.45 -27.75
CA ALA A 52 13.20 6.55 -26.49
C ALA A 52 12.03 7.53 -26.56
N ARG A 53 10.98 7.24 -25.81
CA ARG A 53 9.78 8.07 -25.71
C ARG A 53 9.57 8.63 -24.32
N TYR A 54 10.26 8.07 -23.32
CA TYR A 54 10.20 8.50 -21.94
C TYR A 54 11.58 8.55 -21.30
N GLU A 55 11.78 9.50 -20.41
CA GLU A 55 12.86 9.55 -19.44
C GLU A 55 12.28 9.29 -18.04
N VAL A 56 12.77 8.25 -17.35
CA VAL A 56 12.40 7.87 -15.99
C VAL A 56 13.51 8.32 -15.05
N VAL A 57 13.21 9.29 -14.19
CA VAL A 57 14.17 9.84 -13.23
C VAL A 57 13.97 9.16 -11.89
N TYR A 58 15.06 8.64 -11.32
CA TYR A 58 15.07 7.99 -10.03
C TYR A 58 16.26 8.45 -9.18
N GLU A 59 16.16 8.23 -7.87
CA GLU A 59 17.24 8.45 -6.92
C GLU A 59 17.53 7.16 -6.15
N LYS A 60 18.76 7.00 -5.67
CA LYS A 60 19.08 5.89 -4.77
C LYS A 60 18.59 6.20 -3.36
N ILE A 61 17.85 5.26 -2.76
CA ILE A 61 17.35 5.41 -1.39
C ILE A 61 18.53 5.41 -0.39
N THR A 62 19.62 4.70 -0.71
CA THR A 62 20.84 4.58 0.08
C THR A 62 21.74 5.82 0.06
N ASP A 63 21.55 6.76 -0.86
CA ASP A 63 22.28 8.02 -0.86
C ASP A 63 21.74 8.94 0.25
N LEU A 64 22.33 8.92 1.45
CA LEU A 64 21.77 9.63 2.62
C LEU A 64 22.01 11.15 2.61
N VAL A 65 23.14 11.59 2.03
CA VAL A 65 23.60 13.00 2.13
C VAL A 65 23.29 13.79 0.85
N PHE A 66 23.64 13.23 -0.31
CA PHE A 66 23.39 13.86 -1.61
C PHE A 66 22.57 12.90 -2.47
N LYS A 67 21.27 13.15 -2.59
CA LYS A 67 20.36 12.38 -3.44
C LYS A 67 20.68 12.63 -4.92
N ARG A 68 21.55 11.80 -5.50
CA ARG A 68 21.88 11.89 -6.93
C ARG A 68 20.70 11.38 -7.74
N GLN A 69 20.22 12.21 -8.64
CA GLN A 69 19.21 11.81 -9.61
C GLN A 69 19.88 11.19 -10.83
N THR A 70 19.40 10.02 -11.21
CA THR A 70 19.79 9.29 -12.41
C THR A 70 18.56 9.16 -13.31
N ALA A 71 18.77 9.11 -14.61
CA ALA A 71 17.70 8.99 -15.59
C ALA A 71 17.92 7.77 -16.48
N LEU A 72 16.84 7.03 -16.77
CA LEU A 72 16.82 5.96 -17.78
C LEU A 72 15.87 6.36 -18.89
N ARG A 73 16.23 6.02 -20.12
CA ARG A 73 15.41 6.29 -21.29
C ARG A 73 14.76 4.99 -21.75
N ALA A 74 13.47 5.06 -22.04
CA ALA A 74 12.67 3.90 -22.38
C ALA A 74 11.68 4.21 -23.50
N ARG A 75 11.35 3.19 -24.29
CA ARG A 75 10.29 3.26 -25.31
C ARG A 75 8.91 3.12 -24.68
N HIS A 76 8.79 2.26 -23.67
CA HIS A 76 7.57 2.03 -22.90
C HIS A 76 7.89 2.10 -21.41
N VAL A 77 6.92 2.52 -20.61
CA VAL A 77 7.04 2.59 -19.15
C VAL A 77 5.82 1.91 -18.54
N ILE A 78 6.03 0.97 -17.63
CA ILE A 78 4.96 0.32 -16.88
C ILE A 78 5.12 0.72 -15.42
N VAL A 79 4.10 1.37 -14.85
CA VAL A 79 4.08 1.77 -13.45
C VAL A 79 3.38 0.68 -12.64
N SER A 80 4.11 0.10 -11.69
CA SER A 80 3.63 -0.99 -10.82
C SER A 80 4.17 -0.82 -9.39
N ALA A 81 4.05 0.39 -8.84
CA ALA A 81 4.57 0.75 -7.51
C ALA A 81 3.58 0.46 -6.37
N GLY A 82 2.52 -0.29 -6.64
CA GLY A 82 1.38 -0.48 -5.75
C GLY A 82 0.54 0.80 -5.64
N VAL A 83 -0.69 0.72 -5.12
CA VAL A 83 -1.63 1.86 -5.17
C VAL A 83 -1.02 3.15 -4.62
N LEU A 84 -0.44 3.08 -3.41
CA LEU A 84 0.12 4.28 -2.77
C LEU A 84 1.30 4.85 -3.56
N GLY A 85 2.19 4.00 -4.07
CA GLY A 85 3.37 4.42 -4.83
C GLY A 85 3.00 4.98 -6.19
N THR A 86 2.17 4.25 -6.94
CA THR A 86 1.72 4.61 -8.29
C THR A 86 0.90 5.90 -8.28
N VAL A 87 -0.12 5.99 -7.43
CA VAL A 87 -0.95 7.19 -7.34
C VAL A 87 -0.11 8.39 -6.87
N ASN A 88 0.78 8.22 -5.88
CA ASN A 88 1.66 9.31 -5.45
C ASN A 88 2.62 9.78 -6.55
N LEU A 89 3.26 8.86 -7.28
CA LEU A 89 4.18 9.18 -8.37
C LEU A 89 3.45 9.94 -9.48
N LEU A 90 2.31 9.42 -9.94
CA LEU A 90 1.57 10.05 -11.04
C LEU A 90 0.98 11.41 -10.63
N LEU A 91 0.48 11.56 -9.40
CA LEU A 91 0.03 12.86 -8.90
C LEU A 91 1.20 13.86 -8.81
N GLN A 92 2.38 13.41 -8.40
CA GLN A 92 3.59 14.24 -8.40
C GLN A 92 3.96 14.66 -9.82
N CYS A 93 3.92 13.73 -10.79
CA CYS A 93 4.20 14.01 -12.20
C CYS A 93 3.21 15.02 -12.80
N ARG A 94 1.92 14.94 -12.44
CA ARG A 94 0.88 15.86 -12.92
C ARG A 94 0.95 17.23 -12.25
N ASP A 95 0.97 17.25 -10.92
CA ASP A 95 0.65 18.45 -10.13
C ASP A 95 1.90 19.20 -9.63
N GLU A 96 3.08 18.57 -9.61
CA GLU A 96 4.30 19.15 -9.04
C GLU A 96 5.40 19.34 -10.05
N THR A 97 5.87 18.26 -10.67
CA THR A 97 6.92 18.36 -11.70
C THR A 97 6.34 18.82 -13.03
N LYS A 98 5.01 18.66 -13.23
CA LYS A 98 4.27 18.97 -14.46
C LYS A 98 4.88 18.29 -15.69
N SER A 99 5.51 17.13 -15.50
CA SER A 99 6.04 16.29 -16.56
C SER A 99 4.95 15.50 -17.28
N LEU A 100 3.86 15.18 -16.57
CA LEU A 100 2.67 14.53 -17.11
C LEU A 100 1.39 15.35 -16.83
N PRO A 101 1.27 16.60 -17.33
CA PRO A 101 0.19 17.52 -16.96
C PRO A 101 -1.17 17.12 -17.53
N LEU A 102 -1.21 16.37 -18.63
CA LEU A 102 -2.42 15.82 -19.25
C LEU A 102 -2.93 14.52 -18.59
N LEU A 103 -2.38 14.11 -17.44
CA LEU A 103 -2.94 12.97 -16.70
C LEU A 103 -4.38 13.28 -16.29
N SER A 104 -5.25 12.28 -16.46
CA SER A 104 -6.68 12.40 -16.13
C SER A 104 -6.91 13.04 -14.76
N ARG A 105 -7.95 13.88 -14.68
CA ARG A 105 -8.42 14.45 -13.41
C ARG A 105 -9.05 13.39 -12.49
N ARG A 106 -9.34 12.20 -12.99
CA ARG A 106 -9.81 11.03 -12.21
C ARG A 106 -8.68 10.34 -11.43
N LEU A 107 -7.42 10.67 -11.67
CA LEU A 107 -6.29 10.14 -10.89
C LEU A 107 -6.44 10.46 -9.40
N GLY A 108 -6.37 9.41 -8.60
CA GLY A 108 -6.55 9.44 -7.14
C GLY A 108 -7.99 9.28 -6.67
N TYR A 109 -8.98 9.21 -7.55
CA TYR A 109 -10.39 8.99 -7.18
C TYR A 109 -10.74 7.50 -7.11
N MET A 110 -11.84 7.19 -6.41
CA MET A 110 -12.40 5.83 -6.28
C MET A 110 -11.36 4.83 -5.76
N VAL A 111 -10.55 5.28 -4.80
CA VAL A 111 -9.64 4.42 -4.06
C VAL A 111 -10.45 3.69 -3.01
N ARG A 112 -10.18 2.40 -2.81
CA ARG A 112 -10.92 1.56 -1.89
C ARG A 112 -9.99 0.75 -1.00
N SER A 113 -10.52 0.25 0.10
CA SER A 113 -9.79 -0.50 1.13
C SER A 113 -10.20 -1.96 1.21
N ASN A 114 -10.85 -2.49 0.16
CA ASN A 114 -11.52 -3.79 0.20
C ASN A 114 -12.59 -3.91 1.30
N SER A 115 -13.10 -2.76 1.77
CA SER A 115 -13.95 -2.62 2.96
C SER A 115 -13.39 -3.37 4.18
N GLU A 116 -12.08 -3.32 4.35
CA GLU A 116 -11.37 -4.19 5.28
C GLU A 116 -11.47 -3.73 6.73
N ALA A 117 -11.58 -4.69 7.65
CA ALA A 117 -11.38 -4.49 9.08
C ALA A 117 -10.44 -5.56 9.64
N LEU A 118 -9.45 -5.11 10.41
CA LEU A 118 -8.48 -5.95 11.11
C LEU A 118 -8.83 -6.01 12.60
N ILE A 119 -9.45 -7.12 12.99
CA ILE A 119 -9.86 -7.40 14.37
C ILE A 119 -9.23 -8.71 14.82
N GLY A 120 -9.29 -9.07 16.10
CA GLY A 120 -8.83 -10.39 16.50
C GLY A 120 -8.94 -10.68 17.98
N VAL A 121 -8.48 -11.86 18.35
CA VAL A 121 -8.64 -12.42 19.69
C VAL A 121 -7.32 -12.98 20.18
N THR A 122 -6.94 -12.57 21.39
CA THR A 122 -5.84 -13.18 22.15
C THR A 122 -6.43 -14.10 23.21
N ALA A 123 -6.15 -15.40 23.15
CA ALA A 123 -6.57 -16.38 24.14
C ALA A 123 -5.93 -16.08 25.51
N ARG A 124 -6.68 -16.32 26.60
CA ARG A 124 -6.16 -16.16 27.97
C ARG A 124 -5.21 -17.29 28.36
N THR A 125 -5.49 -18.50 27.90
CA THR A 125 -4.72 -19.71 28.22
C THR A 125 -3.70 -20.05 27.12
N ASP A 126 -2.81 -20.99 27.40
CA ASP A 126 -1.83 -21.55 26.44
C ASP A 126 -2.27 -22.94 25.93
N GLU A 127 -3.55 -23.30 26.07
CA GLU A 127 -4.07 -24.61 25.67
C GLU A 127 -3.94 -24.87 24.17
N GLN A 128 -4.08 -23.81 23.37
CA GLN A 128 -3.95 -23.86 21.91
C GLN A 128 -2.87 -22.89 21.44
N ASP A 129 -1.92 -23.42 20.66
CA ASP A 129 -0.95 -22.60 19.92
C ASP A 129 -1.55 -22.22 18.55
N PHE A 130 -1.93 -20.95 18.42
CA PHE A 130 -2.48 -20.36 17.21
C PHE A 130 -1.42 -20.00 16.17
N SER A 131 -0.12 -20.07 16.51
CA SER A 131 0.96 -19.78 15.56
C SER A 131 1.26 -20.95 14.60
N GLN A 132 0.85 -22.17 14.98
CA GLN A 132 1.04 -23.36 14.15
C GLN A 132 0.10 -23.34 12.94
N GLY A 133 0.60 -23.72 11.76
CA GLY A 133 -0.22 -23.82 10.55
C GLY A 133 0.20 -22.85 9.43
N VAL A 134 -0.57 -22.84 8.34
CA VAL A 134 -0.44 -21.86 7.26
C VAL A 134 -1.01 -20.54 7.76
N ALA A 135 -0.38 -19.40 7.41
CA ALA A 135 -0.78 -18.10 7.95
C ALA A 135 -2.26 -17.78 7.72
N ILE A 136 -2.75 -18.05 6.51
CA ILE A 136 -4.16 -17.92 6.09
C ILE A 136 -4.54 -19.28 5.53
N SER A 137 -5.48 -19.97 6.18
CA SER A 137 -5.79 -21.38 5.89
C SER A 137 -7.19 -21.60 5.32
N SER A 138 -8.10 -20.69 5.61
CA SER A 138 -9.53 -20.84 5.31
C SER A 138 -10.13 -19.47 5.06
N HIS A 139 -11.23 -19.47 4.33
CA HIS A 139 -12.01 -18.29 3.98
C HIS A 139 -13.47 -18.70 4.00
N PHE A 140 -14.33 -17.85 4.54
CA PHE A 140 -15.77 -18.10 4.53
C PHE A 140 -16.56 -16.81 4.41
N TRP A 141 -17.73 -16.92 3.80
CA TRP A 141 -18.72 -15.84 3.72
C TRP A 141 -19.66 -15.94 4.92
N VAL A 142 -19.85 -14.81 5.62
CA VAL A 142 -20.78 -14.71 6.74
C VAL A 142 -22.17 -14.32 6.25
N ASP A 143 -22.21 -13.50 5.21
CA ASP A 143 -23.38 -13.04 4.47
C ASP A 143 -22.98 -12.79 3.00
N ASP A 144 -23.92 -12.30 2.18
CA ASP A 144 -23.73 -12.11 0.74
C ASP A 144 -22.61 -11.12 0.37
N VAL A 145 -22.18 -10.26 1.31
CA VAL A 145 -21.24 -9.17 1.05
C VAL A 145 -20.02 -9.21 1.95
N THR A 146 -19.98 -10.02 3.00
CA THR A 146 -18.95 -10.03 4.04
C THR A 146 -18.26 -11.37 4.11
N SER A 147 -16.94 -11.36 3.97
CA SER A 147 -16.09 -12.52 4.13
C SER A 147 -15.09 -12.34 5.26
N VAL A 148 -14.66 -13.46 5.84
CA VAL A 148 -13.71 -13.50 6.95
C VAL A 148 -12.65 -14.57 6.72
N GLU A 149 -11.41 -14.22 7.04
CA GLU A 149 -10.30 -15.16 7.08
C GLU A 149 -9.48 -15.04 8.37
N PRO A 150 -9.12 -16.17 9.01
CA PRO A 150 -8.20 -16.16 10.12
C PRO A 150 -6.76 -16.02 9.62
N VAL A 151 -6.04 -15.06 10.19
CA VAL A 151 -4.63 -14.80 9.95
C VAL A 151 -3.86 -15.01 11.24
N ARG A 152 -2.78 -15.80 11.18
CA ARG A 152 -1.88 -16.05 12.31
C ARG A 152 -0.48 -15.52 12.05
N PHE A 153 0.26 -15.31 13.13
CA PHE A 153 1.67 -14.95 13.11
C PHE A 153 2.54 -16.08 13.63
N SER A 154 3.79 -16.17 13.18
CA SER A 154 4.76 -17.13 13.70
C SER A 154 5.18 -16.83 15.14
N PRO A 155 5.71 -17.82 15.88
CA PRO A 155 6.32 -17.58 17.19
C PRO A 155 7.36 -16.45 17.15
N GLY A 156 7.38 -15.63 18.21
CA GLY A 156 8.28 -14.49 18.31
C GLY A 156 7.84 -13.21 17.56
N SER A 157 6.73 -13.23 16.83
CA SER A 157 6.15 -12.03 16.20
C SER A 157 5.33 -11.15 17.15
N SER A 158 5.60 -11.23 18.46
CA SER A 158 4.82 -10.54 19.51
C SER A 158 4.89 -9.01 19.46
N PHE A 159 5.83 -8.42 18.71
CA PHE A 159 5.88 -6.97 18.49
C PHE A 159 4.61 -6.43 17.80
N MET A 160 3.91 -7.26 17.03
CA MET A 160 2.70 -6.90 16.29
C MET A 160 1.53 -6.46 17.20
N ARG A 161 1.52 -6.88 18.47
CA ARG A 161 0.50 -6.46 19.46
C ARG A 161 0.41 -4.95 19.63
N ASN A 162 1.49 -4.22 19.33
CA ASN A 162 1.53 -2.77 19.46
C ASN A 162 0.60 -2.04 18.48
N LEU A 163 0.18 -2.70 17.40
CA LEU A 163 -0.76 -2.17 16.41
C LEU A 163 -2.22 -2.32 16.83
N MET A 164 -2.50 -2.75 18.06
CA MET A 164 -3.83 -3.23 18.48
C MET A 164 -4.29 -2.59 19.79
N LEU A 165 -5.61 -2.41 19.94
CA LEU A 165 -6.27 -1.87 21.12
C LEU A 165 -7.40 -2.79 21.58
N PRO A 166 -7.77 -2.78 22.87
CA PRO A 166 -8.96 -3.49 23.34
C PRO A 166 -10.20 -3.10 22.52
N LEU A 167 -11.07 -4.06 22.19
CA LEU A 167 -12.30 -3.79 21.42
C LEU A 167 -13.21 -2.75 22.10
N ASP A 168 -13.25 -2.74 23.43
CA ASP A 168 -13.98 -1.77 24.25
C ASP A 168 -13.58 -0.30 23.97
N ALA A 169 -12.41 -0.07 23.37
CA ALA A 169 -11.95 1.26 22.99
C ALA A 169 -12.86 1.93 21.94
N LEU A 170 -13.69 1.18 21.22
CA LEU A 170 -14.58 1.71 20.17
C LEU A 170 -15.95 2.16 20.68
N GLN A 171 -16.07 2.46 21.97
CA GLN A 171 -17.26 3.12 22.51
C GLN A 171 -17.11 4.65 22.36
N GLY A 172 -18.01 5.27 21.59
CA GLY A 172 -18.02 6.72 21.34
C GLY A 172 -17.57 7.13 19.93
N ASN A 173 -17.54 8.44 19.66
CA ASN A 173 -17.25 9.00 18.33
C ASN A 173 -15.99 9.87 18.28
N SER A 174 -15.23 9.98 19.38
CA SER A 174 -14.08 10.89 19.49
C SER A 174 -12.82 10.18 20.00
N LEU A 175 -11.65 10.70 19.59
CA LEU A 175 -10.35 10.20 20.02
C LEU A 175 -10.21 10.19 21.55
N LEU A 176 -10.68 11.24 22.24
CA LEU A 176 -10.65 11.33 23.69
C LEU A 176 -11.55 10.29 24.36
N ALA A 177 -12.74 10.05 23.80
CA ALA A 177 -13.62 8.98 24.28
C ALA A 177 -12.92 7.62 24.14
N HIS A 178 -12.38 7.30 22.96
CA HIS A 178 -11.71 6.04 22.73
C HIS A 178 -10.48 5.82 23.64
N LEU A 179 -9.69 6.87 23.89
CA LEU A 179 -8.58 6.82 24.85
C LEU A 179 -9.08 6.59 26.28
N GLY A 180 -10.14 7.29 26.70
CA GLY A 180 -10.77 7.10 28.00
C GLY A 180 -11.29 5.66 28.18
N HIS A 181 -11.96 5.11 27.17
CA HIS A 181 -12.43 3.73 27.18
C HIS A 181 -11.29 2.70 27.17
N THR A 182 -10.18 2.99 26.49
CA THR A 182 -8.97 2.15 26.54
C THR A 182 -8.40 2.09 27.95
N VAL A 183 -8.26 3.25 28.62
CA VAL A 183 -7.78 3.34 30.01
C VAL A 183 -8.75 2.62 30.95
N LEU A 184 -10.06 2.86 30.80
CA LEU A 184 -11.08 2.23 31.61
C LEU A 184 -11.10 0.70 31.44
N ALA A 185 -10.92 0.19 30.23
CA ALA A 185 -10.80 -1.24 29.96
C ALA A 185 -9.56 -1.83 30.65
N GLY A 186 -8.43 -1.12 30.59
CA GLY A 186 -7.21 -1.51 31.31
C GLY A 186 -7.39 -1.57 32.82
N VAL A 187 -8.11 -0.61 33.41
CA VAL A 187 -8.40 -0.59 34.86
C VAL A 187 -9.41 -1.67 35.27
N LYS A 188 -10.48 -1.87 34.50
CA LYS A 188 -11.52 -2.86 34.80
C LYS A 188 -11.04 -4.30 34.63
N ARG A 189 -10.14 -4.55 33.68
CA ARG A 189 -9.65 -5.89 33.33
C ARG A 189 -8.11 -5.90 33.23
N PRO A 190 -7.41 -5.70 34.35
CA PRO A 190 -5.95 -5.54 34.35
C PRO A 190 -5.23 -6.78 33.79
N PHE A 191 -5.71 -7.99 34.10
CA PHE A 191 -5.12 -9.23 33.58
C PHE A 191 -5.33 -9.42 32.08
N ASP A 192 -6.50 -9.05 31.54
CA ASP A 192 -6.76 -9.08 30.09
C ASP A 192 -5.84 -8.08 29.37
N PHE A 193 -5.70 -6.88 29.93
CA PHE A 193 -4.81 -5.87 29.39
C PHE A 193 -3.35 -6.33 29.39
N LEU A 194 -2.87 -6.91 30.49
CA LEU A 194 -1.54 -7.50 30.58
C LEU A 194 -1.34 -8.61 29.53
N THR A 195 -2.33 -9.48 29.36
CA THR A 195 -2.29 -10.60 28.40
C THR A 195 -2.16 -10.10 26.96
N VAL A 196 -2.93 -9.09 26.57
CA VAL A 196 -2.90 -8.56 25.20
C VAL A 196 -1.66 -7.69 24.95
N ARG A 197 -1.20 -6.90 25.95
CA ARG A 197 -0.23 -5.81 25.72
C ARG A 197 1.18 -6.09 26.21
N LEU A 198 1.36 -6.90 27.24
CA LEU A 198 2.65 -7.00 27.95
C LEU A 198 3.20 -8.42 27.99
N LEU A 199 2.37 -9.42 28.29
CA LEU A 199 2.81 -10.81 28.46
C LEU A 199 3.47 -11.38 27.18
N PRO A 200 4.47 -12.27 27.32
CA PRO A 200 5.12 -12.90 26.19
C PRO A 200 4.18 -13.86 25.46
N LYS A 201 4.64 -14.39 24.32
CA LYS A 201 3.91 -15.37 23.49
C LYS A 201 2.57 -14.88 22.92
N TRP A 202 2.48 -13.58 22.66
CA TRP A 202 1.26 -13.01 22.11
C TRP A 202 0.91 -13.62 20.75
N ALA A 203 1.90 -13.85 19.88
CA ALA A 203 1.65 -14.40 18.53
C ALA A 203 1.09 -15.83 18.59
N GLU A 204 1.53 -16.61 19.56
CA GLU A 204 1.13 -17.99 19.83
C GLU A 204 -0.29 -18.06 20.44
N LYS A 205 -0.71 -17.05 21.18
CA LYS A 205 -2.05 -16.96 21.77
C LYS A 205 -3.07 -16.25 20.87
N ASN A 206 -2.65 -15.69 19.74
CA ASN A 206 -3.46 -14.73 18.99
C ASN A 206 -3.85 -15.20 17.60
N THR A 207 -5.10 -14.92 17.22
CA THR A 207 -5.58 -14.99 15.85
C THR A 207 -6.17 -13.64 15.43
N VAL A 208 -5.73 -13.14 14.28
CA VAL A 208 -6.36 -12.00 13.60
C VAL A 208 -7.51 -12.54 12.75
N LEU A 209 -8.64 -11.86 12.75
CA LEU A 209 -9.72 -12.05 11.80
C LEU A 209 -9.70 -10.88 10.84
N LEU A 210 -9.38 -11.17 9.59
CA LEU A 210 -9.41 -10.22 8.51
C LEU A 210 -10.80 -10.29 7.87
N VAL A 211 -11.56 -9.20 8.03
CA VAL A 211 -12.91 -9.05 7.50
C VAL A 211 -12.84 -8.19 6.24
N MET A 212 -13.51 -8.61 5.18
CA MET A 212 -13.56 -7.88 3.90
C MET A 212 -15.00 -7.80 3.41
N GLN A 213 -15.37 -6.73 2.69
CA GLN A 213 -16.70 -6.61 2.09
C GLN A 213 -16.69 -6.10 0.64
N THR A 214 -17.67 -6.54 -0.15
CA THR A 214 -17.89 -6.14 -1.55
C THR A 214 -18.63 -4.81 -1.72
N LEU A 215 -18.95 -4.11 -0.63
CA LEU A 215 -19.66 -2.82 -0.65
C LEU A 215 -18.87 -1.75 -1.42
N ASP A 216 -19.55 -0.83 -2.11
CA ASP A 216 -18.90 0.22 -2.91
C ASP A 216 -18.47 1.45 -2.08
N ASN A 217 -17.91 1.23 -0.89
CA ASN A 217 -17.30 2.33 -0.14
C ASN A 217 -15.97 2.76 -0.77
N ARG A 218 -15.66 4.05 -0.63
CA ARG A 218 -14.52 4.66 -1.32
C ARG A 218 -13.94 5.85 -0.57
N MET A 219 -12.76 6.22 -1.03
CA MET A 219 -11.99 7.39 -0.64
C MET A 219 -11.25 7.94 -1.85
N SER A 220 -10.61 9.08 -1.66
CA SER A 220 -9.71 9.66 -2.65
C SER A 220 -8.33 9.87 -2.05
N LEU A 221 -7.31 9.75 -2.89
CA LEU A 221 -5.93 10.06 -2.58
C LEU A 221 -5.53 11.31 -3.36
N ARG A 222 -4.97 12.30 -2.66
CA ARG A 222 -4.45 13.51 -3.29
C ARG A 222 -3.12 13.93 -2.69
N ARG A 223 -2.44 14.86 -3.35
CA ARG A 223 -1.25 15.49 -2.79
C ARG A 223 -1.67 16.63 -1.87
N GLY A 224 -1.22 16.59 -0.61
CA GLY A 224 -1.60 17.58 0.39
C GLY A 224 -0.62 17.64 1.56
N ARG A 225 -0.88 18.54 2.50
CA ARG A 225 -0.14 18.63 3.77
C ARG A 225 -1.05 18.12 4.88
N SER A 226 -0.50 17.37 5.80
CA SER A 226 -1.18 16.95 7.03
C SER A 226 -0.20 16.94 8.20
N LEU A 227 -0.70 16.84 9.42
CA LEU A 227 0.14 16.65 10.60
C LEU A 227 1.02 15.40 10.46
N TRP A 228 0.51 14.35 9.80
CA TRP A 228 1.22 13.10 9.53
C TRP A 228 2.33 13.21 8.48
N THR A 229 2.27 14.23 7.62
CA THR A 229 3.34 14.53 6.67
C THR A 229 4.33 15.55 7.22
N LEU A 230 4.24 15.90 8.51
CA LEU A 230 5.07 16.92 9.17
C LEU A 230 5.11 18.24 8.38
N GLY A 231 3.96 18.63 7.81
CA GLY A 231 3.84 19.83 6.97
C GLY A 231 4.44 19.71 5.57
N LYS A 232 5.15 18.63 5.23
CA LYS A 232 5.62 18.37 3.87
C LYS A 232 4.45 17.95 2.98
N LYS A 233 4.55 18.23 1.68
CA LYS A 233 3.55 17.76 0.70
C LYS A 233 3.71 16.25 0.52
N GLY A 234 2.68 15.50 0.87
CA GLY A 234 2.63 14.05 0.86
C GLY A 234 1.33 13.54 0.24
N LEU A 235 1.18 12.22 0.19
CA LEU A 235 -0.10 11.61 -0.12
C LEU A 235 -1.02 11.75 1.10
N VAL A 236 -2.23 12.25 0.89
CA VAL A 236 -3.26 12.37 1.93
C VAL A 236 -4.55 11.73 1.45
N THR A 237 -5.26 11.13 2.40
CA THR A 237 -6.57 10.51 2.16
C THR A 237 -7.69 11.49 2.43
N GLU A 238 -8.67 11.50 1.55
CA GLU A 238 -9.92 12.24 1.67
C GLU A 238 -11.09 11.26 1.69
N ARG A 239 -11.98 11.40 2.68
CA ARG A 239 -13.13 10.52 2.83
C ARG A 239 -14.22 10.90 1.85
N ASP A 240 -14.88 9.91 1.28
CA ASP A 240 -16.13 10.15 0.56
C ASP A 240 -17.23 10.52 1.58
N PRO A 241 -17.92 11.66 1.41
CA PRO A 241 -18.96 12.09 2.34
C PRO A 241 -20.24 11.26 2.24
N ASN A 242 -20.47 10.59 1.10
CA ASN A 242 -21.71 9.86 0.82
C ASN A 242 -21.56 8.36 1.08
N GLN A 243 -20.38 7.79 0.79
CA GLN A 243 -20.10 6.36 0.92
C GLN A 243 -18.76 6.13 1.65
N PRO A 244 -18.64 6.57 2.91
CA PRO A 244 -17.43 6.41 3.68
C PRO A 244 -17.15 4.93 3.95
N ILE A 245 -15.88 4.58 4.01
CA ILE A 245 -15.43 3.26 4.49
C ILE A 245 -15.76 3.18 5.99
N PRO A 246 -16.55 2.18 6.43
CA PRO A 246 -16.89 2.03 7.84
C PRO A 246 -15.66 1.64 8.66
N THR A 247 -15.59 2.12 9.89
CA THR A 247 -14.56 1.75 10.88
C THR A 247 -14.90 0.46 11.60
N VAL A 248 -16.19 0.18 11.75
CA VAL A 248 -16.70 -1.02 12.42
C VAL A 248 -17.61 -1.76 11.46
N VAL A 249 -17.25 -3.01 11.17
CA VAL A 249 -18.09 -3.96 10.43
C VAL A 249 -18.84 -4.81 11.45
N GLU A 250 -20.13 -4.57 11.60
CA GLU A 250 -20.95 -5.22 12.64
C GLU A 250 -21.00 -6.74 12.49
N THR A 251 -21.12 -7.24 11.25
CA THR A 251 -21.03 -8.68 10.95
C THR A 251 -19.69 -9.26 11.42
N GLY A 252 -18.59 -8.56 11.17
CA GLY A 252 -17.26 -8.94 11.65
C GLY A 252 -17.17 -9.00 13.18
N ARG A 253 -17.81 -8.04 13.87
CA ARG A 253 -17.88 -8.01 15.34
C ARG A 253 -18.64 -9.23 15.92
N LYS A 254 -19.70 -9.70 15.25
CA LYS A 254 -20.43 -10.92 15.66
C LYS A 254 -19.53 -12.15 15.56
N VAL A 255 -18.81 -12.30 14.45
CA VAL A 255 -17.84 -13.40 14.28
C VAL A 255 -16.73 -13.34 15.33
N LEU A 256 -16.21 -12.14 15.59
CA LEU A 256 -15.18 -11.89 16.59
C LEU A 256 -15.64 -12.32 17.99
N ASN A 257 -16.84 -11.90 18.42
CA ASN A 257 -17.38 -12.25 19.73
C ASN A 257 -17.61 -13.76 19.86
N SER A 258 -18.19 -14.40 18.85
CA SER A 258 -18.40 -15.86 18.85
C SER A 258 -17.07 -16.63 18.90
N PHE A 259 -16.03 -16.14 18.21
CA PHE A 259 -14.70 -16.74 18.27
C PHE A 259 -14.06 -16.53 19.65
N ALA A 260 -14.18 -15.32 20.22
CA ALA A 260 -13.65 -14.99 21.54
C ALA A 260 -14.24 -15.86 22.67
N GLU A 261 -15.55 -16.12 22.63
CA GLU A 261 -16.22 -17.01 23.58
C GLU A 261 -15.67 -18.45 23.50
N LYS A 262 -15.48 -18.97 22.29
CA LYS A 262 -14.98 -20.34 22.07
C LYS A 262 -13.56 -20.57 22.56
N VAL A 263 -12.69 -19.56 22.46
CA VAL A 263 -11.27 -19.68 22.82
C VAL A 263 -10.93 -19.06 24.18
N ASN A 264 -11.95 -18.66 24.95
CA ASN A 264 -11.78 -17.89 26.18
C ASN A 264 -10.79 -16.73 26.00
N GLY A 265 -11.07 -15.88 25.01
CA GLY A 265 -10.15 -14.84 24.56
C GLY A 265 -10.58 -13.42 24.86
N VAL A 266 -9.63 -12.51 24.64
CA VAL A 266 -9.78 -11.06 24.74
C VAL A 266 -9.79 -10.48 23.32
N SER A 267 -10.89 -9.83 22.96
CA SER A 267 -11.05 -9.19 21.65
C SER A 267 -10.31 -7.86 21.57
N TRP A 268 -9.70 -7.60 20.42
CA TRP A 268 -8.99 -6.37 20.10
C TRP A 268 -9.25 -5.91 18.66
N VAL A 269 -8.95 -4.65 18.38
CA VAL A 269 -9.08 -3.97 17.07
C VAL A 269 -7.79 -3.25 16.70
N GLY A 270 -7.64 -2.89 15.43
CA GLY A 270 -6.50 -2.09 14.97
C GLY A 270 -6.42 -0.69 15.60
N MET A 271 -5.21 -0.19 15.83
CA MET A 271 -4.95 1.12 16.43
C MET A 271 -5.56 2.28 15.63
N ASN A 272 -5.64 2.20 14.29
CA ASN A 272 -6.20 3.31 13.51
C ASN A 272 -7.71 3.50 13.72
N GLU A 273 -8.41 2.49 14.26
CA GLU A 273 -9.82 2.63 14.64
C GLU A 273 -10.02 3.66 15.76
N LEU A 274 -8.99 3.89 16.60
CA LEU A 274 -8.97 4.97 17.60
C LEU A 274 -9.20 6.34 16.96
N MET A 275 -8.76 6.52 15.72
CA MET A 275 -8.90 7.75 14.95
C MET A 275 -10.10 7.72 13.99
N ASN A 276 -10.99 6.74 14.13
CA ASN A 276 -12.04 6.44 13.18
C ASN A 276 -11.53 6.26 11.75
N LYS A 277 -10.30 5.73 11.56
CA LYS A 277 -9.70 5.53 10.24
C LYS A 277 -9.60 4.04 9.94
N PRO A 278 -10.12 3.58 8.79
CA PRO A 278 -10.08 2.17 8.44
C PRO A 278 -8.63 1.69 8.26
N ASN A 279 -8.37 0.47 8.68
CA ASN A 279 -7.14 -0.26 8.41
C ASN A 279 -7.31 -1.21 7.23
N THR A 280 -6.35 -1.25 6.32
CA THR A 280 -6.38 -2.19 5.21
C THR A 280 -4.99 -2.64 4.81
N ALA A 281 -4.85 -3.93 4.52
CA ALA A 281 -3.71 -4.47 3.77
C ALA A 281 -3.94 -4.41 2.26
N HIS A 282 -5.20 -4.27 1.82
CA HIS A 282 -5.65 -4.38 0.45
C HIS A 282 -6.22 -3.07 -0.09
N ILE A 283 -5.35 -2.08 -0.26
CA ILE A 283 -5.72 -0.85 -0.95
C ILE A 283 -5.85 -1.09 -2.46
N LEU A 284 -6.91 -0.56 -3.08
CA LEU A 284 -7.29 -0.76 -4.48
C LEU A 284 -7.68 0.58 -5.12
N GLY A 285 -7.63 0.68 -6.44
CA GLY A 285 -8.14 1.85 -7.18
C GLY A 285 -7.22 3.08 -7.16
N GLY A 286 -7.70 4.19 -7.72
CA GLY A 286 -6.93 5.44 -7.89
C GLY A 286 -6.40 5.66 -9.31
N CYS A 287 -6.22 4.61 -10.09
CA CYS A 287 -5.90 4.64 -11.52
C CYS A 287 -6.94 3.85 -12.32
N GLY A 288 -8.23 4.04 -12.02
CA GLY A 288 -9.31 3.21 -12.54
C GLY A 288 -9.41 3.18 -14.06
N ILE A 289 -9.83 2.03 -14.59
CA ILE A 289 -10.16 1.82 -16.00
C ILE A 289 -11.38 2.66 -16.38
N GLY A 290 -11.34 3.32 -17.54
CA GLY A 290 -12.49 4.06 -18.08
C GLY A 290 -12.59 3.94 -19.60
N GLY A 291 -13.68 4.47 -20.17
CA GLY A 291 -13.84 4.57 -21.62
C GLY A 291 -13.08 5.74 -22.26
N ASN A 292 -12.68 6.73 -21.45
CA ASN A 292 -11.90 7.90 -21.86
C ASN A 292 -11.28 8.59 -20.63
N GLU A 293 -10.46 9.61 -20.88
CA GLU A 293 -9.76 10.40 -19.84
C GLU A 293 -10.69 11.10 -18.84
N ALA A 294 -11.95 11.40 -19.22
CA ALA A 294 -12.89 12.07 -18.33
C ALA A 294 -13.43 11.11 -17.25
N ASN A 295 -13.46 9.81 -17.54
CA ASN A 295 -14.06 8.80 -16.68
C ASN A 295 -13.05 7.78 -16.10
N GLY A 296 -11.82 7.73 -16.60
CA GLY A 296 -10.76 6.87 -16.09
C GLY A 296 -9.36 7.45 -16.28
N VAL A 297 -8.36 6.74 -15.76
CA VAL A 297 -6.93 7.08 -15.90
C VAL A 297 -6.28 6.24 -16.99
N VAL A 298 -6.71 4.98 -17.09
CA VAL A 298 -6.23 4.03 -18.10
C VAL A 298 -7.39 3.49 -18.92
N ASP A 299 -7.07 3.03 -20.13
CA ASP A 299 -8.00 2.29 -20.98
C ASP A 299 -8.12 0.82 -20.53
N ILE A 300 -8.89 0.02 -21.28
CA ILE A 300 -9.08 -1.41 -20.99
C ILE A 300 -7.80 -2.24 -21.18
N ASN A 301 -6.77 -1.71 -21.84
CA ASN A 301 -5.47 -2.34 -22.01
C ASN A 301 -4.44 -1.83 -20.99
N HIS A 302 -4.90 -1.05 -20.00
CA HIS A 302 -4.09 -0.43 -18.96
C HIS A 302 -3.14 0.67 -19.46
N GLU A 303 -3.32 1.15 -20.70
CA GLU A 303 -2.56 2.26 -21.24
C GLU A 303 -3.12 3.57 -20.69
N VAL A 304 -2.23 4.44 -20.21
CA VAL A 304 -2.61 5.73 -19.63
C VAL A 304 -3.09 6.66 -20.73
N PHE A 305 -4.29 7.22 -20.57
CA PHE A 305 -4.82 8.19 -21.52
C PHE A 305 -3.84 9.37 -21.72
N ASN A 306 -3.72 9.83 -22.96
CA ASN A 306 -2.82 10.89 -23.43
C ASN A 306 -1.32 10.57 -23.41
N TYR A 307 -0.91 9.38 -22.96
CA TYR A 307 0.51 9.00 -22.90
C TYR A 307 0.74 7.62 -23.54
N PRO A 308 0.80 7.52 -24.88
CA PRO A 308 1.00 6.26 -25.58
C PRO A 308 2.25 5.51 -25.11
N GLY A 309 2.05 4.29 -24.61
CA GLY A 309 2.99 3.35 -24.04
C GLY A 309 3.54 3.70 -22.66
N LEU A 310 2.83 4.54 -21.92
CA LEU A 310 2.83 4.54 -20.47
C LEU A 310 1.66 3.67 -19.98
N PHE A 311 1.93 2.70 -19.12
CA PHE A 311 0.92 1.75 -18.60
C PHE A 311 0.90 1.74 -17.08
N VAL A 312 -0.20 1.25 -16.48
CA VAL A 312 -0.29 0.96 -15.04
C VAL A 312 -0.71 -0.50 -14.83
N ALA A 313 0.09 -1.27 -14.08
CA ALA A 313 -0.10 -2.71 -13.94
C ALA A 313 -0.06 -3.18 -12.47
N ASP A 314 -0.86 -2.54 -11.61
CA ASP A 314 -1.01 -2.93 -10.21
C ASP A 314 -2.45 -2.76 -9.71
N ALA A 315 -2.66 -2.95 -8.41
CA ALA A 315 -3.95 -2.81 -7.74
C ALA A 315 -4.67 -1.47 -7.97
N SER A 316 -3.98 -0.42 -8.43
CA SER A 316 -4.60 0.90 -8.64
C SER A 316 -5.57 0.92 -9.80
N VAL A 317 -5.51 -0.05 -10.71
CA VAL A 317 -6.48 -0.18 -11.81
C VAL A 317 -7.78 -0.87 -11.40
N ILE A 318 -7.80 -1.55 -10.24
CA ILE A 318 -8.96 -2.34 -9.79
C ILE A 318 -10.11 -1.38 -9.38
N PRO A 319 -11.28 -1.46 -10.05
CA PRO A 319 -12.34 -0.46 -9.89
C PRO A 319 -13.37 -0.80 -8.81
N ALA A 320 -13.16 -1.84 -7.99
CA ALA A 320 -14.15 -2.32 -7.02
C ALA A 320 -13.49 -2.95 -5.77
N ASN A 321 -14.26 -3.05 -4.69
CA ASN A 321 -13.91 -3.92 -3.56
C ASN A 321 -14.23 -5.36 -3.94
N LEU A 322 -13.24 -6.25 -3.80
CA LEU A 322 -13.37 -7.65 -4.22
C LEU A 322 -13.98 -8.52 -3.14
N GLY A 323 -13.91 -8.10 -1.86
CA GLY A 323 -14.34 -8.91 -0.73
C GLY A 323 -13.45 -10.14 -0.49
N VAL A 324 -12.32 -10.24 -1.19
CA VAL A 324 -11.31 -11.32 -1.10
C VAL A 324 -9.91 -10.73 -1.31
N ASN A 325 -8.85 -11.50 -1.04
CA ASN A 325 -7.47 -11.03 -1.26
C ASN A 325 -7.23 -10.75 -2.75
N PRO A 326 -6.67 -9.58 -3.11
CA PRO A 326 -6.63 -9.11 -4.49
C PRO A 326 -5.46 -9.65 -5.32
N SER A 327 -4.47 -10.32 -4.73
CA SER A 327 -3.21 -10.65 -5.42
C SER A 327 -3.40 -11.39 -6.73
N LEU A 328 -4.27 -12.41 -6.77
CA LEU A 328 -4.55 -13.17 -7.99
C LEU A 328 -5.34 -12.36 -9.02
N THR A 329 -6.24 -11.48 -8.59
CA THR A 329 -6.96 -10.56 -9.50
C THR A 329 -5.98 -9.57 -10.12
N ILE A 330 -5.06 -9.01 -9.34
CA ILE A 330 -3.99 -8.13 -9.84
C ILE A 330 -3.16 -8.88 -10.89
N THR A 331 -2.71 -10.10 -10.57
CA THR A 331 -1.96 -10.95 -11.51
C THR A 331 -2.75 -11.22 -12.78
N ALA A 332 -4.02 -11.63 -12.69
CA ALA A 332 -4.85 -11.95 -13.85
C ALA A 332 -5.07 -10.72 -14.76
N MET A 333 -5.32 -9.55 -14.17
CA MET A 333 -5.47 -8.31 -14.94
C MET A 333 -4.15 -7.87 -15.58
N THR A 334 -3.03 -7.97 -14.86
CA THR A 334 -1.70 -7.68 -15.40
C THR A 334 -1.34 -8.64 -16.52
N GLU A 335 -1.56 -9.94 -16.38
CA GLU A 335 -1.34 -10.94 -17.44
C GLU A 335 -2.16 -10.62 -18.69
N ARG A 336 -3.45 -10.30 -18.52
CA ARG A 336 -4.32 -9.88 -19.63
C ARG A 336 -3.78 -8.62 -20.34
N ALA A 337 -3.31 -7.63 -19.60
CA ALA A 337 -2.78 -6.40 -20.19
C ALA A 337 -1.45 -6.66 -20.91
N MET A 338 -0.53 -7.41 -20.27
CA MET A 338 0.77 -7.73 -20.83
C MET A 338 0.67 -8.68 -22.04
N SER A 339 -0.36 -9.53 -22.12
CA SER A 339 -0.61 -10.37 -23.30
C SER A 339 -0.96 -9.58 -24.57
N ARG A 340 -1.25 -8.27 -24.45
CA ARG A 340 -1.47 -7.36 -25.58
C ARG A 340 -0.19 -6.70 -26.05
N ILE A 341 0.89 -6.79 -25.28
CA ILE A 341 2.19 -6.28 -25.68
C ILE A 341 2.84 -7.34 -26.59
N PRO A 342 3.27 -6.96 -27.81
CA PRO A 342 3.90 -7.89 -28.73
C PRO A 342 5.19 -8.45 -28.12
N LYS A 343 5.49 -9.71 -28.45
CA LYS A 343 6.77 -10.32 -28.09
C LYS A 343 7.90 -9.54 -28.74
N GLN A 344 9.10 -9.56 -28.14
CA GLN A 344 10.26 -8.81 -28.65
C GLN A 344 10.55 -9.06 -30.14
N ALA A 345 10.41 -10.30 -30.61
CA ALA A 345 10.64 -10.68 -32.02
C ALA A 345 9.60 -10.08 -32.99
N GLU A 346 8.42 -9.73 -32.49
CA GLU A 346 7.29 -9.16 -33.25
C GLU A 346 7.13 -7.65 -33.00
N ALA A 347 7.92 -7.10 -32.07
CA ALA A 347 7.78 -5.72 -31.63
C ALA A 347 8.30 -4.75 -32.70
N VAL A 348 7.41 -3.89 -33.18
CA VAL A 348 7.76 -2.79 -34.08
C VAL A 348 8.23 -1.60 -33.25
N THR A 349 9.23 -0.87 -33.74
CA THR A 349 9.66 0.39 -33.12
C THR A 349 8.49 1.38 -33.08
N PRO A 350 8.09 1.87 -31.89
CA PRO A 350 7.00 2.81 -31.79
C PRO A 350 7.37 4.15 -32.42
N ALA A 351 6.40 4.80 -33.04
CA ALA A 351 6.57 6.16 -33.54
C ALA A 351 6.94 7.13 -32.39
N PRO A 352 7.73 8.18 -32.66
CA PRO A 352 8.04 9.21 -31.67
C PRO A 352 6.77 9.84 -31.09
N LEU A 353 6.81 10.24 -29.82
CA LEU A 353 5.68 10.97 -29.24
C LEU A 353 5.55 12.33 -29.91
N GLN A 354 4.32 12.66 -30.31
CA GLN A 354 3.98 13.98 -30.79
C GLN A 354 3.70 14.89 -29.61
N LYS A 355 4.20 16.13 -29.67
CA LYS A 355 3.92 17.13 -28.66
C LYS A 355 2.46 17.57 -28.79
N PRO A 356 1.64 17.46 -27.74
CA PRO A 356 0.27 17.97 -27.76
C PRO A 356 0.24 19.48 -28.02
N GLU A 357 -0.74 19.94 -28.80
CA GLU A 357 -0.95 21.36 -29.06
C GLU A 357 -1.20 22.15 -27.76
N GLY A 358 -0.64 23.35 -27.65
CA GLY A 358 -0.81 24.21 -26.48
C GLY A 358 -0.05 23.78 -25.22
N LEU A 359 0.71 22.68 -25.25
CA LEU A 359 1.51 22.25 -24.10
C LEU A 359 2.80 23.08 -23.98
N GLU A 360 2.88 23.97 -23.01
CA GLU A 360 4.15 24.60 -22.61
C GLU A 360 5.00 23.60 -21.84
N LEU A 361 6.12 23.20 -22.44
CA LEU A 361 7.09 22.35 -21.76
C LEU A 361 7.95 23.21 -20.87
N VAL A 362 7.97 22.93 -19.56
CA VAL A 362 9.00 23.45 -18.67
C VAL A 362 10.30 22.71 -18.98
N GLN A 363 10.99 23.13 -20.03
CA GLN A 363 12.33 22.63 -20.32
C GLN A 363 13.29 23.23 -19.32
N GLY A 364 13.77 22.43 -18.37
CA GLY A 364 15.02 22.79 -17.72
C GLY A 364 16.15 22.66 -18.73
N GLY A 365 17.02 23.67 -18.79
CA GLY A 365 17.88 24.02 -19.93
C GLY A 365 18.92 23.00 -20.41
N ASN A 366 18.76 21.71 -20.13
CA ASN A 366 19.54 20.58 -20.66
C ASN A 366 18.72 19.27 -20.76
N GLY A 367 17.39 19.36 -20.92
CA GLY A 367 16.50 18.19 -20.75
C GLY A 367 16.36 17.73 -19.29
N ARG A 368 17.03 18.42 -18.36
CA ARG A 368 16.91 18.25 -16.91
C ARG A 368 16.23 19.48 -16.34
N SER A 369 15.07 19.29 -15.70
CA SER A 369 14.33 20.32 -14.95
C SER A 369 15.26 21.18 -14.08
N PRO A 370 15.08 22.52 -14.01
CA PRO A 370 16.01 23.39 -13.33
C PRO A 370 16.00 23.11 -11.83
N MET A 371 17.20 22.88 -11.28
CA MET A 371 17.42 22.65 -9.86
C MET A 371 16.98 23.87 -9.05
N LYS A 372 16.09 23.68 -8.08
CA LYS A 372 15.98 24.62 -6.96
C LYS A 372 17.23 24.47 -6.10
N ALA A 373 18.20 25.36 -6.26
CA ALA A 373 19.24 25.55 -5.26
C ALA A 373 18.55 26.05 -3.97
N PHE A 374 18.53 25.22 -2.93
CA PHE A 374 18.25 25.71 -1.59
C PHE A 374 19.54 26.28 -1.01
N PRO A 375 19.53 27.52 -0.47
CA PRO A 375 20.70 28.03 0.22
C PRO A 375 20.95 27.18 1.47
N PHE A 376 22.21 26.77 1.62
CA PHE A 376 22.73 26.14 2.82
C PHE A 376 22.44 27.01 4.04
N LEU A 377 21.63 26.51 4.98
CA LEU A 377 21.74 26.93 6.37
C LEU A 377 22.20 25.69 7.16
N LEU A 378 23.48 25.69 7.52
CA LEU A 378 24.08 24.76 8.48
C LEU A 378 23.42 25.00 9.85
N ALA A 379 22.35 24.27 10.15
CA ALA A 379 21.89 24.12 11.52
C ALA A 379 22.58 22.88 12.10
N PHE A 380 23.64 23.12 12.87
CA PHE A 380 24.21 22.15 13.80
C PHE A 380 23.10 21.64 14.74
N VAL A 381 22.78 20.35 14.67
CA VAL A 381 22.06 19.64 15.73
C VAL A 381 23.06 18.67 16.37
N PRO A 382 23.29 18.73 17.69
CA PRO A 382 24.27 17.87 18.35
C PRO A 382 23.84 16.40 18.30
N LEU A 383 24.76 15.54 17.85
CA LEU A 383 24.70 14.09 18.03
C LEU A 383 24.80 13.76 19.52
N THR A 384 23.69 13.71 20.23
CA THR A 384 23.63 13.12 21.59
C THR A 384 22.29 12.42 21.80
N LEU A 385 22.09 11.29 21.10
CA LEU A 385 21.11 10.26 21.51
C LEU A 385 21.32 8.89 20.86
N PHE A 386 22.54 8.59 20.37
CA PHE A 386 22.87 7.31 19.74
C PHE A 386 23.81 6.40 20.57
N PHE A 387 24.10 6.75 21.81
CA PHE A 387 24.90 5.93 22.73
C PHE A 387 24.21 5.82 24.09
N LEU A 388 23.26 4.89 24.23
CA LEU A 388 22.79 4.45 25.57
C LEU A 388 22.07 3.07 25.61
N PHE A 389 22.30 2.18 24.64
CA PHE A 389 21.79 0.80 24.70
C PHE A 389 22.85 -0.27 24.36
N LYS A 390 24.06 -0.10 24.91
CA LYS A 390 25.12 -1.13 24.84
C LYS A 390 25.86 -1.35 26.16
N ALA A 391 25.16 -1.25 27.28
CA ALA A 391 25.72 -1.58 28.59
C ALA A 391 24.64 -2.04 29.58
N PHE A 392 24.02 -3.20 29.34
CA PHE A 392 23.48 -4.08 30.39
C PHE A 392 23.46 -5.53 29.86
N LYS A 393 24.64 -6.14 29.88
CA LYS A 393 24.84 -7.59 29.87
C LYS A 393 26.03 -7.88 30.80
N ARG A 394 25.70 -8.02 32.08
CA ARG A 394 26.35 -8.94 33.01
C ARG A 394 25.23 -9.54 33.85
#